data_AF-A0AA94KPW2-F1
#
_entry.id   AF-A0AA94KPW2-F1
#
_cell.length_a   1.000
_cell.length_b   1.000
_cell.length_c   1.000
_cell.angle_alpha   90.00
_cell.angle_beta   90.00
_cell.angle_gamma   90.00
#
_symmetry.space_group_name_H-M   'P 1'
#
loop_
_entity.id
_entity.type
_entity.pdbx_description
1 polymer ?
#
loop_
_entity_poly.entity_id
_entity_poly.type
_entity_poly.pdbx_seq_one_letter_code
_entity_poly.pdbx_strand_id
1 'polypeptide(L)'
;MNRFVIADPEWCIGCNTCLAACSDAHKLQGLQQHPRLTLVRTQTKTAPVLCRHCDDAPCKQVCPVNAISFQDEAVYLNETLCIGCKLCGLVCPFGAITPSGSRPLNIPARYEHHLPEEQLRDVPASPNTDHPFLRWNAGVQTIAVKCDLCHFLPEGPSCVRACPTNALHLVTDSAMLKQLKTRRELAALSSTEITFAAVSPSSEQR
;
A
#
# COMPACT_ATOMS: atom_id res chain seq x y z
N MET A 1 0.81 -0.74 -18.09
CA MET A 1 0.13 -1.19 -16.85
C MET A 1 0.68 -0.35 -15.73
N ASN A 2 -0.13 0.01 -14.74
CA ASN A 2 0.36 0.91 -13.69
C ASN A 2 1.49 0.31 -12.85
N ARG A 3 2.37 1.17 -12.36
CA ARG A 3 3.52 0.79 -11.52
C ARG A 3 3.08 0.62 -10.07
N PHE A 4 3.62 -0.37 -9.37
CA PHE A 4 3.32 -0.58 -7.96
C PHE A 4 4.42 -1.31 -7.21
N VAL A 5 4.42 -1.22 -5.89
CA VAL A 5 5.35 -1.96 -5.03
C VAL A 5 4.70 -3.24 -4.53
N ILE A 6 5.43 -4.35 -4.61
CA ILE A 6 5.03 -5.65 -4.05
C ILE A 6 6.06 -6.10 -3.02
N ALA A 7 5.59 -6.82 -1.99
CA ALA A 7 6.45 -7.45 -1.01
C ALA A 7 6.47 -8.97 -1.20
N ASP A 8 7.65 -9.56 -1.04
CA ASP A 8 7.85 -10.99 -0.91
C ASP A 8 7.77 -11.40 0.57
N PRO A 9 6.77 -12.20 0.98
CA PRO A 9 6.64 -12.66 2.37
C PRO A 9 7.75 -13.60 2.83
N GLU A 10 8.50 -14.23 1.92
CA GLU A 10 9.60 -15.14 2.28
C GLU A 10 10.78 -14.38 2.88
N TRP A 11 11.01 -13.14 2.44
CA TRP A 11 12.17 -12.35 2.86
C TRP A 11 11.81 -11.27 3.87
N CYS A 12 10.52 -11.02 4.09
CA CYS A 12 10.08 -9.98 5.01
C CYS A 12 10.11 -10.46 6.47
N ILE A 13 11.05 -9.91 7.24
CA ILE A 13 11.21 -10.17 8.68
C ILE A 13 10.31 -9.29 9.57
N GLY A 14 9.51 -8.39 8.98
CA GLY A 14 8.62 -7.52 9.74
C GLY A 14 9.33 -6.51 10.64
N CYS A 15 10.48 -5.97 10.25
CA CYS A 15 11.28 -5.02 11.04
C CYS A 15 10.69 -3.60 11.12
N ASN A 16 9.58 -3.31 10.42
CA ASN A 16 8.95 -1.98 10.33
C ASN A 16 9.80 -0.85 9.72
N THR A 17 11.02 -1.10 9.25
CA THR A 17 11.89 -0.08 8.63
C THR A 17 11.23 0.59 7.43
N CYS A 18 10.51 -0.18 6.61
CA CYS A 18 9.77 0.37 5.47
C CYS A 18 8.63 1.31 5.86
N LEU A 19 7.98 1.09 7.02
CA LEU A 19 6.94 1.97 7.55
C LEU A 19 7.56 3.30 8.03
N ALA A 20 8.64 3.23 8.81
CA ALA A 20 9.36 4.41 9.28
C ALA A 20 9.88 5.26 8.13
N ALA A 21 10.57 4.65 7.16
CA ALA A 21 11.08 5.34 5.98
C ALA A 21 9.97 5.97 5.12
N CYS A 22 8.79 5.35 5.06
CA CYS A 22 7.64 5.94 4.38
C CYS A 22 7.11 7.15 5.14
N SER A 23 6.85 7.01 6.45
CA SER A 23 6.39 8.11 7.32
C SER A 23 7.32 9.33 7.22
N ASP A 24 8.62 9.13 7.39
CA ASP A 24 9.59 10.21 7.42
C ASP A 24 9.73 10.92 6.07
N ALA A 25 9.75 10.16 4.96
CA ALA A 25 9.83 10.74 3.62
C ALA A 25 8.65 11.70 3.33
N HIS A 26 7.44 11.34 3.73
CA HIS A 26 6.25 12.15 3.48
C HIS A 26 6.10 13.30 4.48
N LYS A 27 6.51 13.07 5.74
CA LYS A 27 6.62 14.13 6.76
C LYS A 27 7.46 15.29 6.28
N LEU A 28 8.61 15.00 5.65
CA LEU A 28 9.52 16.02 5.11
C LEU A 28 8.90 16.84 3.97
N GLN A 29 7.90 16.29 3.28
CA GLN A 29 7.12 17.00 2.24
C GLN A 29 5.90 17.74 2.80
N GLY A 30 5.70 17.75 4.12
CA GLY A 30 4.50 18.34 4.73
C GLY A 30 3.21 17.55 4.48
N LEU A 31 3.32 16.32 4.00
CA LEU A 31 2.19 15.41 3.79
C LEU A 31 1.87 14.63 5.07
N GLN A 32 0.73 13.93 5.10
CA GLN A 32 0.37 13.07 6.23
C GLN A 32 1.49 12.08 6.55
N GLN A 33 1.89 12.06 7.82
CA GLN A 33 2.98 11.25 8.35
C GLN A 33 2.60 9.77 8.47
N HIS A 34 1.31 9.44 8.43
CA HIS A 34 0.89 8.04 8.51
C HIS A 34 1.51 7.23 7.36
N PRO A 35 2.15 6.08 7.65
CA PRO A 35 2.80 5.29 6.62
C PRO A 35 1.78 4.81 5.59
N ARG A 36 2.16 4.87 4.31
CA ARG A 36 1.33 4.49 3.17
C ARG A 36 1.36 2.99 2.87
N LEU A 37 1.70 2.19 3.88
CA LEU A 37 1.79 0.74 3.86
C LEU A 37 1.47 0.18 5.24
N THR A 38 0.82 -0.98 5.28
CA THR A 38 0.41 -1.64 6.54
C THR A 38 1.06 -3.00 6.64
N LEU A 39 1.81 -3.23 7.72
CA LEU A 39 2.42 -4.53 7.95
C LEU A 39 1.37 -5.55 8.40
N VAL A 40 1.17 -6.60 7.61
CA VAL A 40 0.30 -7.71 7.96
C VAL A 40 1.14 -8.87 8.45
N ARG A 41 0.73 -9.47 9.57
CA ARG A 41 1.38 -10.63 10.18
C ARG A 41 0.39 -11.77 10.25
N THR A 42 0.79 -12.90 9.69
CA THR A 42 0.12 -14.19 9.88
C THR A 42 0.93 -15.02 10.87
N GLN A 43 0.51 -16.26 11.13
CA GLN A 43 1.28 -17.16 12.01
C GLN A 43 2.67 -17.51 11.45
N THR A 44 2.84 -17.52 10.12
CA THR A 44 4.05 -18.03 9.47
C THR A 44 4.76 -17.02 8.58
N LYS A 45 4.05 -16.00 8.09
CA LYS A 45 4.57 -15.00 7.15
C LYS A 45 4.21 -13.59 7.58
N THR A 46 5.09 -12.66 7.25
CA THR A 46 4.86 -11.22 7.41
C THR A 46 5.06 -10.54 6.07
N ALA A 47 4.23 -9.57 5.72
CA ALA A 47 4.45 -8.75 4.54
C ALA A 47 3.68 -7.43 4.64
N PRO A 48 4.24 -6.30 4.17
CA PRO A 48 3.48 -5.07 4.06
C PRO A 48 2.50 -5.13 2.87
N VAL A 49 1.30 -4.62 3.11
CA VAL A 49 0.27 -4.36 2.09
C VAL A 49 0.37 -2.89 1.67
N LEU A 50 0.39 -2.66 0.36
CA LEU A 50 0.53 -1.34 -0.27
C LEU A 50 -0.51 -1.16 -1.38
N CYS A 51 -0.69 0.08 -1.81
CA CYS A 51 -1.55 0.39 -2.95
C CYS A 51 -1.02 -0.30 -4.21
N ARG A 52 -1.93 -0.90 -4.98
CA ARG A 52 -1.61 -1.56 -6.26
C ARG A 52 -1.72 -0.63 -7.46
N HIS A 53 -2.09 0.63 -7.25
CA HIS A 53 -2.31 1.61 -8.31
C HIS A 53 -3.15 1.04 -9.46
N CYS A 54 -4.27 0.38 -9.13
CA CYS A 54 -5.08 -0.38 -10.10
C CYS A 54 -5.42 0.44 -11.35
N ASP A 55 -5.44 -0.18 -12.52
CA ASP A 55 -5.76 0.48 -13.80
C ASP A 55 -7.22 0.99 -13.84
N ASP A 56 -8.15 0.26 -13.20
CA ASP A 56 -9.57 0.64 -13.08
C ASP A 56 -9.84 1.61 -11.92
N ALA A 57 -8.97 1.58 -10.90
CA ALA A 57 -8.98 2.37 -9.67
C ALA A 57 -10.40 2.67 -9.13
N PRO A 58 -11.11 1.70 -8.54
CA PRO A 58 -12.45 1.94 -7.96
C PRO A 58 -12.43 3.09 -6.93
N CYS A 59 -11.31 3.26 -6.22
CA CYS A 59 -11.10 4.37 -5.30
C CYS A 59 -11.20 5.76 -5.95
N LYS A 60 -10.79 5.91 -7.21
CA LYS A 60 -10.97 7.13 -8.01
C LYS A 60 -12.45 7.35 -8.35
N GLN A 61 -13.12 6.30 -8.79
CA GLN A 61 -14.52 6.36 -9.26
C GLN A 61 -15.48 6.80 -8.15
N VAL A 62 -15.21 6.42 -6.90
CA VAL A 62 -16.07 6.77 -5.75
C VAL A 62 -15.70 8.08 -5.06
N CYS A 63 -14.67 8.80 -5.51
CA CYS A 63 -14.23 10.03 -4.84
C CYS A 63 -15.15 11.21 -5.22
N PRO A 64 -16.01 11.72 -4.32
CA PRO A 64 -17.01 12.74 -4.68
C PRO A 64 -16.40 14.12 -4.99
N VAL A 65 -15.16 14.35 -4.56
CA VAL A 65 -14.43 15.62 -4.70
C VAL A 65 -13.26 15.52 -5.68
N ASN A 66 -13.15 14.42 -6.43
CA ASN A 66 -12.08 14.17 -7.40
C ASN A 66 -10.66 14.34 -6.82
N ALA A 67 -10.47 14.06 -5.52
CA ALA A 67 -9.16 14.11 -4.88
C ALA A 67 -8.22 13.00 -5.39
N ILE A 68 -8.74 11.95 -6.02
CA ILE A 68 -7.95 10.85 -6.58
C ILE A 68 -7.93 10.97 -8.11
N SER A 69 -6.75 10.88 -8.72
CA SER A 69 -6.56 11.02 -10.17
C SER A 69 -5.54 10.01 -10.71
N PHE A 70 -5.50 9.84 -12.04
CA PHE A 70 -4.46 9.09 -12.72
C PHE A 70 -3.40 10.05 -13.25
N GLN A 71 -2.13 9.79 -12.94
CA GLN A 71 -0.97 10.56 -13.38
C GLN A 71 0.23 9.60 -13.49
N ASP A 72 1.03 9.71 -14.55
CA ASP A 72 2.30 8.98 -14.71
C ASP A 72 2.21 7.47 -14.40
N GLU A 73 1.20 6.80 -14.97
CA GLU A 73 0.95 5.35 -14.76
C GLU A 73 0.77 4.97 -13.28
N ALA A 74 0.23 5.90 -12.48
CA ALA A 74 -0.07 5.71 -11.08
C ALA A 74 -1.37 6.41 -10.67
N VAL A 75 -2.04 5.84 -9.66
CA VAL A 75 -3.17 6.48 -8.99
C VAL A 75 -2.64 7.45 -7.93
N TYR A 76 -2.92 8.74 -8.03
CA TYR A 76 -2.50 9.80 -7.10
C TYR A 76 -3.64 10.25 -6.18
N LEU A 77 -3.32 10.71 -4.98
CA LEU A 77 -4.27 11.33 -4.05
C LEU A 77 -3.77 12.74 -3.70
N ASN A 78 -4.61 13.74 -3.96
CA ASN A 78 -4.41 15.09 -3.47
C ASN A 78 -4.98 15.21 -2.06
N GLU A 79 -4.09 15.33 -1.07
CA GLU A 79 -4.45 15.41 0.35
C GLU A 79 -5.26 16.68 0.68
N THR A 80 -5.02 17.79 -0.01
CA THR A 80 -5.70 19.07 0.20
C THR A 80 -7.16 19.03 -0.24
N LEU A 81 -7.48 18.30 -1.32
CA LEU A 81 -8.85 18.14 -1.80
C LEU A 81 -9.64 17.08 -1.03
N CYS A 82 -8.97 16.21 -0.28
CA CYS A 82 -9.61 15.09 0.37
C CYS A 82 -10.49 15.55 1.56
N ILE A 83 -11.79 15.27 1.47
CA ILE A 83 -12.76 15.58 2.54
C ILE A 83 -12.93 14.46 3.58
N GLY A 84 -12.13 13.39 3.51
CA GLY A 84 -12.18 12.34 4.54
C GLY A 84 -13.44 11.46 4.54
N CYS A 85 -14.19 11.40 3.43
CA CYS A 85 -15.44 10.60 3.35
C CYS A 85 -15.27 9.08 3.44
N LYS A 86 -14.01 8.58 3.42
CA LYS A 86 -13.62 7.16 3.57
C LYS A 86 -14.10 6.18 2.49
N LEU A 87 -14.93 6.60 1.53
CA LEU A 87 -15.43 5.73 0.44
C LEU A 87 -14.32 5.01 -0.33
N CYS A 88 -13.24 5.73 -0.65
CA CYS A 88 -12.11 5.16 -1.38
C CYS A 88 -11.44 3.97 -0.66
N GLY A 89 -11.39 4.00 0.67
CA GLY A 89 -10.85 2.88 1.46
C GLY A 89 -11.82 1.72 1.57
N LEU A 90 -13.13 1.98 1.62
CA LEU A 90 -14.16 0.94 1.64
C LEU A 90 -14.20 0.14 0.33
N VAL A 91 -13.99 0.78 -0.81
CA VAL A 91 -13.98 0.11 -2.12
C VAL A 91 -12.61 -0.43 -2.53
N CYS A 92 -11.57 -0.23 -1.73
CA CYS A 92 -10.23 -0.72 -2.08
C CYS A 92 -10.20 -2.25 -1.89
N PRO A 93 -10.07 -3.06 -2.95
CA PRO A 93 -10.10 -4.52 -2.83
C PRO A 93 -8.89 -5.07 -2.05
N PHE A 94 -7.83 -4.28 -1.92
CA PHE A 94 -6.60 -4.64 -1.22
C PHE A 94 -6.52 -4.08 0.20
N GLY A 95 -7.49 -3.27 0.64
CA GLY A 95 -7.44 -2.60 1.96
C GLY A 95 -6.25 -1.65 2.12
N ALA A 96 -5.71 -1.12 1.02
CA ALA A 96 -4.45 -0.39 1.00
C ALA A 96 -4.57 1.14 1.16
N ILE A 97 -5.76 1.63 1.52
CA ILE A 97 -6.06 3.05 1.74
C ILE A 97 -6.58 3.18 3.16
N THR A 98 -5.87 3.91 4.01
CA THR A 98 -6.23 4.08 5.43
C THR A 98 -6.64 5.53 5.69
N PRO A 99 -7.71 5.77 6.47
CA PRO A 99 -8.00 7.11 6.94
C PRO A 99 -7.01 7.48 8.05
N SER A 100 -6.41 8.66 7.95
CA SER A 100 -5.58 9.25 8.99
C SER A 100 -5.73 10.76 9.02
N GLY A 101 -5.42 11.39 10.14
CA GLY A 101 -5.56 12.83 10.25
C GLY A 101 -4.56 13.44 11.21
N SER A 102 -4.19 14.67 10.90
CA SER A 102 -3.36 15.51 11.75
C SER A 102 -4.25 16.29 12.73
N ARG A 103 -3.75 16.44 13.96
CA ARG A 103 -4.32 17.39 14.91
C ARG A 103 -3.84 18.80 14.56
N PRO A 104 -4.68 19.83 14.72
CA PRO A 104 -4.26 21.21 14.71
C PRO A 104 -3.06 21.43 15.63
N LEU A 105 -2.08 22.19 15.14
CA LEU A 105 -0.96 22.63 15.95
C LEU A 105 -1.50 23.52 17.08
N ASN A 106 -1.00 23.32 18.30
CA ASN A 106 -1.40 24.06 19.52
C ASN A 106 -2.82 23.78 20.05
N ILE A 107 -3.44 22.63 19.74
CA ILE A 107 -4.56 22.17 20.58
C ILE A 107 -4.03 21.88 21.99
N PRO A 108 -4.61 22.49 23.04
CA PRO A 108 -4.19 22.20 24.40
C PRO A 108 -4.53 20.74 24.73
N ALA A 109 -3.61 20.03 25.39
CA ALA A 109 -3.78 18.61 25.74
C ALA A 109 -4.99 18.36 26.66
N ARG A 110 -5.48 19.42 27.31
CA ARG A 110 -6.68 19.47 28.14
C ARG A 110 -7.33 20.84 27.92
N TYR A 111 -8.65 20.92 27.94
CA TYR A 111 -9.33 22.21 27.97
C TYR A 111 -8.93 22.95 29.27
N GLU A 112 -8.62 24.25 29.17
CA GLU A 112 -8.28 25.08 30.33
C GLU A 112 -9.46 25.24 31.29
N HIS A 113 -10.67 25.11 30.76
CA HIS A 113 -11.92 25.09 31.50
C HIS A 113 -12.60 23.74 31.35
N HIS A 114 -13.17 23.25 32.46
CA HIS A 114 -14.02 22.06 32.43
C HIS A 114 -15.25 22.36 31.56
N LEU A 115 -15.34 21.72 30.40
CA LEU A 115 -16.55 21.71 29.59
C LEU A 115 -17.50 20.66 30.20
N PRO A 116 -18.65 21.05 30.75
CA PRO A 116 -19.65 20.12 31.24
C PRO A 116 -20.04 19.12 30.16
N GLU A 117 -20.24 17.86 30.53
CA GLU A 117 -20.63 16.79 29.60
C GLU A 117 -21.94 17.14 28.88
N GLU A 118 -22.82 17.94 29.50
CA GLU A 118 -24.02 18.46 28.88
C GLU A 118 -23.78 19.28 27.60
N GLN A 119 -22.62 19.95 27.51
CA GLN A 119 -22.18 20.75 26.37
C GLN A 119 -21.43 19.94 25.31
N LEU A 120 -21.09 18.68 25.63
CA LEU A 120 -20.35 17.76 24.74
C LEU A 120 -21.23 16.64 24.19
N ARG A 121 -22.52 16.60 24.51
CA ARG A 121 -23.46 15.53 24.09
C ARG A 121 -23.49 15.31 22.57
N ASP A 122 -23.25 16.37 21.80
CA ASP A 122 -23.29 16.35 20.34
C ASP A 122 -21.93 16.05 19.70
N VAL A 123 -20.87 15.81 20.49
CA VAL A 123 -19.53 15.51 20.01
C VAL A 123 -19.28 14.01 20.15
N PRO A 124 -19.41 13.20 19.08
CA PRO A 124 -19.08 11.78 19.14
C PRO A 124 -17.59 11.64 19.44
N ALA A 125 -17.23 11.00 20.55
CA ALA A 125 -15.86 10.61 20.80
C ALA A 125 -15.73 9.11 20.56
N SER A 126 -15.05 8.72 19.48
CA SER A 126 -14.71 7.32 19.26
C SER A 126 -13.56 6.91 20.18
N PRO A 127 -13.69 5.84 20.98
CA PRO A 127 -12.57 5.26 21.69
C PRO A 127 -11.38 4.96 20.77
N ASN A 128 -10.17 4.97 21.33
CA ASN A 128 -8.95 4.57 20.62
C ASN A 128 -8.93 3.08 20.21
N THR A 129 -9.94 2.30 20.59
CA THR A 129 -10.13 0.90 20.19
C THR A 129 -10.98 0.75 18.92
N ASP A 130 -11.70 1.79 18.50
CA ASP A 130 -12.59 1.71 17.34
C ASP A 130 -11.79 1.49 16.05
N HIS A 131 -12.42 0.87 15.05
CA HIS A 131 -11.81 0.72 13.74
C HIS A 131 -11.54 2.10 13.10
N PRO A 132 -10.39 2.35 12.42
CA PRO A 132 -10.06 3.67 11.86
C PRO A 132 -11.14 4.26 10.93
N PHE A 133 -11.91 3.40 10.26
CA PHE A 133 -13.03 3.84 9.41
C PHE A 133 -14.26 4.30 10.20
N LEU A 134 -14.45 3.81 11.42
CA LEU A 134 -15.57 4.19 12.29
C LEU A 134 -15.21 5.36 13.22
N ARG A 135 -13.92 5.65 13.39
CA ARG A 135 -13.47 6.74 14.25
C ARG A 135 -13.98 8.11 13.79
N TRP A 136 -14.53 8.84 14.74
CA TRP A 136 -14.74 10.28 14.69
C TRP A 136 -13.97 10.93 15.85
N ASN A 137 -13.02 11.79 15.51
CA ASN A 137 -12.19 12.51 16.47
C ASN A 137 -12.38 13.99 16.24
N ALA A 138 -13.06 14.67 17.18
CA ALA A 138 -13.27 16.11 17.10
C ALA A 138 -11.93 16.85 16.93
N GLY A 139 -11.92 17.82 16.01
CA GLY A 139 -10.74 18.63 15.71
C GLY A 139 -9.68 17.91 14.87
N VAL A 140 -9.83 16.64 14.49
CA VAL A 140 -8.87 15.96 13.59
C VAL A 140 -9.38 16.01 12.15
N GLN A 141 -8.64 16.68 11.27
CA GLN A 141 -8.92 16.63 9.84
C GLN A 141 -8.48 15.27 9.30
N THR A 142 -9.43 14.34 9.20
CA THR A 142 -9.18 13.01 8.65
C THR A 142 -9.21 13.06 7.14
N ILE A 143 -8.17 12.51 6.50
CA ILE A 143 -8.10 12.32 5.05
C ILE A 143 -7.72 10.87 4.72
N ALA A 144 -7.82 10.49 3.45
CA ALA A 144 -7.28 9.22 2.99
C ALA A 144 -5.74 9.28 2.94
N VAL A 145 -5.09 8.15 3.21
CA VAL A 145 -3.65 7.97 3.05
C VAL A 145 -3.44 6.71 2.23
N LYS A 146 -2.68 6.82 1.13
CA LYS A 146 -2.36 5.71 0.23
C LYS A 146 -1.00 5.91 -0.41
N CYS A 147 -0.37 4.83 -0.88
CA CYS A 147 0.90 4.92 -1.58
C CYS A 147 0.77 5.80 -2.84
N ASP A 148 1.79 6.63 -3.06
CA ASP A 148 1.98 7.55 -4.18
C ASP A 148 3.34 7.29 -4.87
N LEU A 149 3.94 6.13 -4.59
CA LEU A 149 5.25 5.69 -5.07
C LEU A 149 6.41 6.64 -4.72
N CYS A 150 6.23 7.53 -3.73
CA CYS A 150 7.17 8.59 -3.43
C CYS A 150 7.55 9.39 -4.69
N HIS A 151 6.55 9.79 -5.49
CA HIS A 151 6.75 10.50 -6.77
C HIS A 151 7.65 11.75 -6.68
N PHE A 152 7.79 12.32 -5.49
CA PHE A 152 8.66 13.47 -5.20
C PHE A 152 10.15 13.11 -5.02
N LEU A 153 10.50 11.82 -4.91
CA LEU A 153 11.89 11.36 -4.80
C LEU A 153 12.38 10.81 -6.15
N PRO A 154 13.49 11.32 -6.69
CA PRO A 154 14.05 10.81 -7.95
C PRO A 154 14.59 9.38 -7.80
N GLU A 155 14.97 8.95 -6.60
CA GLU A 155 15.44 7.60 -6.31
C GLU A 155 14.28 6.58 -6.15
N GLY A 156 13.03 7.05 -6.22
CA GLY A 156 11.84 6.23 -6.10
C GLY A 156 11.44 5.85 -4.66
N PRO A 157 10.59 4.82 -4.49
CA PRO A 157 9.94 4.51 -3.22
C PRO A 157 10.92 4.30 -2.06
N SER A 158 10.79 5.10 -1.00
CA SER A 158 11.66 5.00 0.18
C SER A 158 11.57 3.65 0.88
N CYS A 159 10.39 3.03 0.87
CA CYS A 159 10.16 1.71 1.47
C CYS A 159 10.96 0.59 0.80
N VAL A 160 11.17 0.65 -0.52
CA VAL A 160 11.99 -0.30 -1.27
C VAL A 160 13.45 -0.15 -0.88
N ARG A 161 13.96 1.09 -0.88
CA ARG A 161 15.37 1.39 -0.56
C ARG A 161 15.74 1.12 0.90
N ALA A 162 14.80 1.31 1.81
CA ALA A 162 15.02 1.12 3.24
C ALA A 162 14.89 -0.33 3.71
N CYS A 163 14.47 -1.26 2.85
CA CYS A 163 14.25 -2.66 3.25
C CYS A 163 15.59 -3.39 3.45
N PRO A 164 15.96 -3.81 4.67
CA PRO A 164 17.25 -4.44 4.93
C PRO A 164 17.39 -5.83 4.29
N THR A 165 16.27 -6.52 4.05
CA THR A 165 16.22 -7.86 3.45
C THR A 165 15.84 -7.85 1.97
N ASN A 166 15.72 -6.66 1.37
CA ASN A 166 15.26 -6.48 -0.02
C ASN A 166 13.94 -7.19 -0.35
N ALA A 167 13.03 -7.31 0.62
CA ALA A 167 11.74 -7.97 0.42
C ALA A 167 10.73 -7.15 -0.41
N LEU A 168 11.01 -5.87 -0.69
CA LEU A 168 10.12 -4.96 -1.40
C LEU A 168 10.68 -4.68 -2.80
N HIS A 169 9.83 -4.79 -3.82
CA HIS A 169 10.21 -4.59 -5.21
C HIS A 169 9.23 -3.68 -5.94
N LEU A 170 9.76 -2.76 -6.75
CA LEU A 170 8.96 -1.95 -7.66
C LEU A 170 8.71 -2.74 -8.95
N VAL A 171 7.44 -2.99 -9.24
CA VAL A 171 6.99 -3.64 -10.46
C VAL A 171 6.73 -2.57 -11.52
N THR A 172 7.35 -2.75 -12.68
CA THR A 172 7.18 -1.92 -13.87
C THR A 172 6.92 -2.80 -15.08
N ASP A 173 6.32 -2.23 -16.13
CA ASP A 173 6.06 -2.94 -17.39
C ASP A 173 7.34 -3.55 -18.00
N SER A 174 8.43 -2.79 -18.01
CA SER A 174 9.71 -3.24 -18.54
C SER A 174 10.31 -4.43 -17.78
N ALA A 175 10.13 -4.46 -16.45
CA ALA A 175 10.62 -5.55 -15.61
C ALA A 175 9.82 -6.84 -15.82
N MET A 176 8.50 -6.74 -15.94
CA MET A 176 7.64 -7.90 -16.20
C MET A 176 7.83 -8.46 -17.62
N LEU A 177 7.92 -7.60 -18.64
CA LEU A 177 8.21 -8.04 -20.01
C LEU A 177 9.56 -8.75 -20.10
N LYS A 178 10.57 -8.28 -19.36
CA LYS A 178 11.87 -8.95 -19.26
C LYS A 178 11.74 -10.32 -18.58
N GLN A 179 11.01 -10.42 -17.46
CA GLN A 179 10.76 -11.71 -16.80
C GLN A 179 9.96 -12.68 -17.68
N LEU A 180 8.96 -12.21 -18.42
CA LEU A 180 8.19 -13.03 -19.37
C LEU A 180 9.06 -13.50 -20.52
N LYS A 181 9.94 -12.63 -21.06
CA LYS A 181 10.91 -13.01 -22.08
C LYS A 181 11.89 -14.05 -21.56
N THR A 182 12.49 -13.82 -20.38
CA THR A 182 13.40 -14.78 -19.75
C THR A 182 12.70 -16.10 -19.40
N ARG A 183 11.45 -16.08 -18.91
CA ARG A 183 10.67 -17.32 -18.69
C ARG A 183 10.34 -18.05 -19.98
N ARG A 184 10.01 -17.33 -21.05
CA ARG A 184 9.81 -17.91 -22.39
C ARG A 184 11.09 -18.54 -22.93
N GLU A 185 12.23 -17.86 -22.75
CA GLU A 185 13.55 -18.36 -23.13
C GLU A 185 13.94 -19.60 -22.31
N LEU A 186 13.77 -19.57 -20.99
CA LEU A 186 14.02 -20.71 -20.10
C LEU A 186 13.10 -21.90 -20.40
N ALA A 187 11.81 -21.64 -20.68
CA ALA A 187 10.88 -22.69 -21.10
C ALA A 187 11.31 -23.32 -22.43
N ALA A 188 11.69 -22.50 -23.42
CA ALA A 188 12.20 -22.97 -24.71
C ALA A 188 13.48 -23.81 -24.57
N LEU A 189 14.37 -23.44 -23.64
CA LEU A 189 15.59 -24.21 -23.34
C LEU A 189 15.28 -25.52 -22.59
N SER A 190 14.29 -25.50 -21.68
CA SER A 190 13.87 -26.71 -20.95
C SER A 190 13.21 -27.77 -21.85
N SER A 191 12.55 -27.35 -22.93
CA SER A 191 11.98 -28.27 -23.94
C SER A 191 13.01 -29.02 -24.78
N THR A 192 14.29 -28.63 -24.75
CA THR A 192 15.39 -29.31 -25.46
C THR A 192 15.99 -30.48 -24.68
N GLU A 193 15.69 -30.62 -23.38
CA GLU A 193 16.16 -31.72 -22.52
C GLU A 193 15.14 -32.86 -22.38
N ILE A 194 14.17 -32.98 -23.29
CA ILE A 194 13.40 -34.22 -23.41
C ILE A 194 14.26 -35.19 -24.21
N THR A 195 15.11 -35.94 -23.51
CA THR A 195 15.72 -37.15 -24.05
C THR A 195 14.59 -38.07 -24.50
N PHE A 196 14.44 -38.22 -25.82
CA PHE A 196 13.69 -39.33 -26.40
C PHE A 196 14.40 -40.61 -25.94
N ALA A 197 13.93 -41.19 -24.83
CA ALA A 197 14.27 -42.55 -24.48
C ALA A 197 13.76 -43.43 -25.63
N ALA A 198 14.70 -43.89 -26.46
CA ALA A 198 14.41 -44.84 -27.52
C ALA A 198 13.75 -46.07 -26.89
N VAL A 199 12.47 -46.26 -27.17
CA VAL A 199 11.78 -47.51 -26.87
C VAL A 199 12.39 -48.56 -27.77
N SER A 200 13.27 -49.39 -27.21
CA SER A 200 13.76 -50.60 -27.86
C SER A 200 12.59 -51.60 -27.99
N PRO A 201 12.43 -52.28 -29.14
CA PRO A 201 11.39 -53.27 -29.30
C PRO A 201 11.79 -54.51 -28.50
N SER A 202 10.97 -54.90 -27.52
CA SER A 202 11.11 -56.18 -26.83
C SER A 202 10.74 -57.31 -27.78
N SER A 203 11.75 -58.07 -28.24
CA SER A 203 11.57 -59.38 -28.87
C SER A 203 11.19 -60.42 -27.83
N GLU A 204 10.04 -61.07 -28.04
CA GLU A 204 9.63 -62.44 -27.70
C GLU A 204 10.14 -63.11 -26.42
N GLN A 205 9.20 -63.66 -25.63
CA GLN A 205 9.01 -65.12 -25.44
C GLN A 205 7.93 -65.41 -24.38
N ARG A 206 6.71 -65.80 -24.80
CA ARG A 206 6.15 -67.16 -24.68
C ARG A 206 4.67 -67.19 -25.05
#